data_AF-A0A482IQI1-F1
#
_entry.id   AF-A0A482IQI1-F1
#
_cell.length_a   1.000
_cell.length_b   1.000
_cell.length_c   1.000
_cell.angle_alpha   90.00
_cell.angle_beta   90.00
_cell.angle_gamma   90.00
#
_symmetry.space_group_name_H-M   'P 1'
#
loop_
_entity.id
_entity.type
_entity.pdbx_description
1 polymer ?
#
loop_
_entity_poly.entity_id
_entity_poly.type
_entity_poly.pdbx_seq_one_letter_code
_entity_poly.pdbx_strand_id
1 'polypeptide(L)'
;MGMSEDIARLTTAAQDLVNTFTGKAAAIDASVAAALQAAPSMQRTYVVDSVAGDDAAAGTVAAPLRTIKKAVDLTPSGGSVEILLKPAQVFLIDADINVVNKIVRIDRQAVGTKPIIRPKGYLDTGGLNANYGFYGFGGTILFLNCTLESASKTDAAKANGFLLGLLRRCDLATLTVAVFGCDVVLQGLPLAHIAAACQRTDMWMYIVSITTPGAGMLVVSETNPFTLYAANMTLPGGTTIASLITGMVKDTNAVPVPRNVESNLVL
;
A
#
# COMPACT_ATOMS: atom_id res chain seq x y z
N MET A 1 24.16 72.58 -11.67
CA MET A 1 23.85 71.26 -12.27
C MET A 1 23.67 71.46 -13.76
N GLY A 2 24.55 70.87 -14.56
CA GLY A 2 24.48 70.91 -16.02
C GLY A 2 23.92 69.60 -16.58
N MET A 3 23.30 69.64 -17.77
CA MET A 3 22.75 68.46 -18.44
C MET A 3 23.71 67.25 -18.49
N SER A 4 25.02 67.49 -18.66
CA SER A 4 26.03 66.43 -18.67
C SER A 4 26.18 65.71 -17.32
N GLU A 5 25.99 66.42 -16.22
CA GLU A 5 26.11 65.89 -14.86
C GLU A 5 24.87 65.04 -14.50
N ASP A 6 23.69 65.48 -14.94
CA ASP A 6 22.44 64.73 -14.78
C ASP A 6 22.42 63.44 -15.63
N ILE A 7 22.94 63.47 -16.85
CA ILE A 7 23.09 62.27 -17.70
C ILE A 7 24.01 61.26 -17.03
N ALA A 8 25.17 61.69 -16.53
CA ALA A 8 26.11 60.80 -15.85
C ALA A 8 25.49 60.13 -14.60
N ARG A 9 24.72 60.90 -13.82
CA ARG A 9 23.98 60.39 -12.65
C ARG A 9 22.92 59.36 -13.04
N LEU A 10 22.16 59.63 -14.11
CA LEU A 10 21.15 58.69 -14.61
C LEU A 10 21.78 57.39 -15.13
N THR A 11 22.88 57.48 -15.88
CA THR A 11 23.61 56.29 -16.37
C THR A 11 24.12 55.44 -15.22
N THR A 12 24.65 56.07 -14.16
CA THR A 12 25.10 55.35 -12.96
C THR A 12 23.94 54.64 -12.27
N ALA A 13 22.84 55.35 -12.01
CA ALA A 13 21.66 54.77 -11.39
C ALA A 13 21.05 53.62 -12.24
N ALA A 14 21.04 53.77 -13.57
CA ALA A 14 20.62 52.71 -14.48
C ALA A 14 21.54 51.49 -14.41
N GLN A 15 22.86 51.69 -14.36
CA GLN A 15 23.83 50.60 -14.23
C GLN A 15 23.69 49.88 -12.88
N ASP A 16 23.49 50.62 -11.78
CA ASP A 16 23.26 50.06 -10.45
C ASP A 16 21.97 49.25 -10.41
N LEU A 17 20.91 49.74 -11.05
CA LEU A 17 19.65 49.02 -11.19
C LEU A 17 19.81 47.73 -12.00
N VAL A 18 20.51 47.79 -13.13
CA VAL A 18 20.82 46.61 -13.97
C VAL A 18 21.62 45.59 -13.16
N ASN A 19 22.69 46.01 -12.50
CA ASN A 19 23.53 45.14 -11.68
C ASN A 19 22.73 44.49 -10.54
N THR A 20 21.88 45.28 -9.88
CA THR A 20 20.98 44.79 -8.82
C THR A 20 20.01 43.75 -9.37
N PHE A 21 19.39 44.03 -10.51
CA PHE A 21 18.43 43.12 -11.14
C PHE A 21 19.10 41.80 -11.57
N THR A 22 20.23 41.87 -12.27
CA THR A 22 20.96 40.67 -12.72
C THR A 22 21.46 39.84 -11.53
N GLY A 23 21.97 40.48 -10.48
CA GLY A 23 22.38 39.79 -9.25
C GLY A 23 21.21 39.10 -8.54
N LYS A 24 20.04 39.75 -8.47
CA LYS A 24 18.83 39.15 -7.90
C LYS A 24 18.29 38.01 -8.75
N ALA A 25 18.28 38.14 -10.07
CA ALA A 25 17.86 37.08 -10.98
C ALA A 25 18.71 35.81 -10.78
N ALA A 26 20.04 35.93 -10.75
CA ALA A 26 20.92 34.80 -10.51
C ALA A 26 20.71 34.13 -9.14
N ALA A 27 20.47 34.93 -8.08
CA ALA A 27 20.19 34.40 -6.75
C ALA A 27 18.84 33.66 -6.68
N ILE A 28 17.82 34.16 -7.39
CA ILE A 28 16.51 33.51 -7.52
C ILE A 28 16.65 32.19 -8.28
N ASP A 29 17.33 32.19 -9.43
CA ASP A 29 17.55 30.99 -10.24
C ASP A 29 18.29 29.90 -9.45
N ALA A 30 19.32 30.28 -8.69
CA ALA A 30 20.02 29.36 -7.80
C ALA A 30 19.10 28.78 -6.70
N SER A 31 18.23 29.63 -6.13
CA SER A 31 17.27 29.19 -5.10
C SER A 31 16.21 28.25 -5.67
N VAL A 32 15.71 28.53 -6.88
CA VAL A 32 14.74 27.67 -7.59
C VAL A 32 15.39 26.34 -7.97
N ALA A 33 16.62 26.35 -8.48
CA ALA A 33 17.34 25.12 -8.80
C ALA A 33 17.59 24.26 -7.55
N ALA A 34 17.97 24.87 -6.42
CA ALA A 34 18.12 24.17 -5.15
C ALA A 34 16.80 23.58 -4.66
N ALA A 35 15.68 24.32 -4.77
CA ALA A 35 14.36 23.84 -4.40
C ALA A 35 13.90 22.65 -5.28
N LEU A 36 14.15 22.70 -6.58
CA LEU A 36 13.85 21.61 -7.51
C LEU A 36 14.67 20.35 -7.22
N GLN A 37 15.94 20.51 -6.83
CA GLN A 37 16.79 19.38 -6.42
C GLN A 37 16.40 18.80 -5.05
N ALA A 38 15.90 19.64 -4.14
CA ALA A 38 15.43 19.22 -2.83
C ALA A 38 14.05 18.54 -2.89
N ALA A 39 13.26 18.80 -3.93
CA ALA A 39 11.96 18.20 -4.12
C ALA A 39 12.09 16.67 -4.29
N PRO A 40 11.53 15.85 -3.38
CA PRO A 40 11.64 14.42 -3.50
C PRO A 40 10.85 13.93 -4.72
N SER A 41 11.40 12.95 -5.45
CA SER A 41 10.60 12.29 -6.49
C SER A 41 9.36 11.65 -5.86
N MET A 42 8.19 12.12 -6.31
CA MET A 42 6.87 11.69 -5.85
C MET A 42 6.40 10.40 -6.53
N GLN A 43 7.12 9.93 -7.55
CA GLN A 43 6.86 8.65 -8.20
C GLN A 43 8.17 7.87 -8.31
N ARG A 44 8.16 6.61 -7.86
CA ARG A 44 9.34 5.76 -7.84
C ARG A 44 9.01 4.34 -8.28
N THR A 45 9.97 3.67 -8.90
CA THR A 45 9.89 2.23 -9.17
C THR A 45 11.06 1.56 -8.48
N TYR A 46 10.76 0.53 -7.68
CA TYR A 46 11.77 -0.25 -6.96
C TYR A 46 11.67 -1.72 -7.32
N VAL A 47 12.82 -2.37 -7.46
CA VAL A 47 12.92 -3.84 -7.57
C VAL A 47 13.21 -4.41 -6.19
N VAL A 48 12.51 -5.48 -5.82
CA VAL A 48 12.71 -6.19 -4.56
C VAL A 48 13.10 -7.63 -4.83
N ASP A 49 14.19 -8.06 -4.22
CA ASP A 49 14.71 -9.43 -4.22
C ASP A 49 14.84 -9.89 -2.76
N SER A 50 14.00 -10.82 -2.33
CA SER A 50 13.99 -11.25 -0.92
C SER A 50 15.16 -12.14 -0.54
N VAL A 51 15.94 -12.60 -1.53
CA VAL A 51 17.08 -13.51 -1.33
C VAL A 51 18.39 -12.75 -1.36
N ALA A 52 18.62 -11.95 -2.41
CA ALA A 52 19.89 -11.26 -2.66
C ALA A 52 19.83 -9.74 -2.50
N GLY A 53 18.66 -9.16 -2.25
CA GLY A 53 18.50 -7.72 -2.08
C GLY A 53 19.06 -7.19 -0.77
N ASP A 54 19.27 -5.87 -0.72
CA ASP A 54 19.74 -5.13 0.45
C ASP A 54 18.91 -3.86 0.62
N ASP A 55 18.38 -3.62 1.83
CA ASP A 55 17.60 -2.42 2.13
C ASP A 55 18.44 -1.14 2.27
N ALA A 56 19.78 -1.26 2.22
CA ALA A 56 20.68 -0.12 2.01
C ALA A 56 20.92 0.20 0.52
N ALA A 57 20.49 -0.67 -0.42
CA ALA A 57 20.71 -0.48 -1.84
C ALA A 57 19.79 0.60 -2.46
N ALA A 58 20.07 0.94 -3.72
CA ALA A 58 19.31 1.95 -4.46
C ALA A 58 17.91 1.49 -4.90
N GLY A 59 17.63 0.17 -4.87
CA GLY A 59 16.38 -0.43 -5.31
C GLY A 59 16.21 -0.53 -6.84
N THR A 60 17.32 -0.58 -7.57
CA THR A 60 17.34 -0.78 -9.03
C THR A 60 17.40 -2.27 -9.36
N VAL A 61 17.30 -2.62 -10.65
CA VAL A 61 17.46 -4.03 -11.10
C VAL A 61 18.83 -4.59 -10.71
N ALA A 62 19.89 -3.78 -10.77
CA ALA A 62 21.25 -4.18 -10.45
C ALA A 62 21.58 -4.14 -8.95
N ALA A 63 20.82 -3.36 -8.17
CA ALA A 63 20.97 -3.23 -6.73
C ALA A 63 19.58 -3.21 -6.05
N PRO A 64 18.87 -4.35 -6.02
CA PRO A 64 17.49 -4.43 -5.55
C PRO A 64 17.38 -4.25 -4.04
N LEU A 65 16.24 -3.76 -3.57
CA LEU A 65 15.89 -3.75 -2.15
C LEU A 65 15.60 -5.18 -1.68
N ARG A 66 15.69 -5.41 -0.37
CA ARG A 66 15.36 -6.71 0.21
C ARG A 66 13.88 -6.82 0.56
N THR A 67 13.28 -5.73 1.03
CA THR A 67 11.92 -5.76 1.60
C THR A 67 10.95 -4.81 0.89
N ILE A 68 9.69 -5.22 0.82
CA ILE A 68 8.57 -4.37 0.38
C ILE A 68 8.44 -3.16 1.31
N LYS A 69 8.65 -3.37 2.61
CA LYS A 69 8.62 -2.30 3.61
C LYS A 69 9.59 -1.18 3.26
N LYS A 70 10.84 -1.49 2.91
CA LYS A 70 11.81 -0.45 2.56
C LYS A 70 11.38 0.37 1.36
N ALA A 71 10.83 -0.28 0.33
CA ALA A 71 10.33 0.42 -0.86
C ALA A 71 9.22 1.43 -0.51
N VAL A 72 8.28 1.03 0.36
CA VAL A 72 7.18 1.90 0.83
C VAL A 72 7.70 3.01 1.75
N ASP A 73 8.66 2.72 2.63
CA ASP A 73 9.24 3.71 3.56
C ASP A 73 10.05 4.79 2.81
N LEU A 74 10.69 4.45 1.68
CA LEU A 74 11.39 5.40 0.81
C LEU A 74 10.44 6.30 -0.01
N THR A 75 9.15 5.97 -0.07
CA THR A 75 8.14 6.79 -0.74
C THR A 75 7.63 7.87 0.22
N PRO A 76 7.67 9.16 -0.17
CA PRO A 76 7.08 10.22 0.65
C PRO A 76 5.55 10.10 0.72
N SER A 77 4.95 10.67 1.76
CA SER A 77 3.48 10.85 1.84
C SER A 77 3.00 11.70 0.66
N GLY A 78 1.87 11.35 0.06
CA GLY A 78 1.35 11.92 -1.19
C GLY A 78 2.00 11.34 -2.45
N GLY A 79 3.03 10.50 -2.30
CA GLY A 79 3.73 9.87 -3.40
C GLY A 79 3.11 8.54 -3.86
N SER A 80 3.65 8.04 -4.97
CA SER A 80 3.34 6.74 -5.54
C SER A 80 4.60 5.89 -5.72
N VAL A 81 4.45 4.59 -5.56
CA VAL A 81 5.53 3.62 -5.76
C VAL A 81 5.04 2.39 -6.51
N GLU A 82 5.81 1.99 -7.52
CA GLU A 82 5.70 0.69 -8.17
C GLU A 82 6.80 -0.23 -7.64
N ILE A 83 6.40 -1.37 -7.11
CA ILE A 83 7.26 -2.35 -6.48
C ILE A 83 7.24 -3.60 -7.35
N LEU A 84 8.37 -3.92 -7.96
CA LEU A 84 8.55 -5.06 -8.84
C LEU A 84 9.22 -6.19 -8.08
N LEU A 85 8.46 -7.22 -7.74
CA LEU A 85 8.93 -8.37 -7.00
C LEU A 85 9.59 -9.39 -7.93
N LYS A 86 10.78 -9.87 -7.56
CA LYS A 86 11.43 -11.00 -8.25
C LYS A 86 10.51 -12.23 -8.26
N PRO A 87 10.32 -12.88 -9.43
CA PRO A 87 9.42 -14.03 -9.54
C PRO A 87 9.93 -15.23 -8.74
N ALA A 88 9.03 -16.17 -8.43
CA ALA A 88 9.34 -17.41 -7.70
C ALA A 88 9.99 -17.22 -6.31
N GLN A 89 9.82 -16.06 -5.68
CA GLN A 89 10.33 -15.77 -4.33
C GLN A 89 9.20 -15.56 -3.33
N VAL A 90 9.52 -15.75 -2.04
CA VAL A 90 8.65 -15.41 -0.91
C VAL A 90 9.12 -14.10 -0.30
N PHE A 91 8.20 -13.15 -0.19
CA PHE A 91 8.39 -11.86 0.46
C PHE A 91 7.66 -11.87 1.79
N LEU A 92 8.40 -12.16 2.85
CA LEU A 92 7.89 -12.17 4.21
C LEU A 92 7.64 -10.73 4.69
N ILE A 93 6.44 -10.45 5.19
CA ILE A 93 6.15 -9.22 5.93
C ILE A 93 6.40 -9.52 7.40
N ASP A 94 7.54 -9.07 7.92
CA ASP A 94 7.99 -9.29 9.30
C ASP A 94 7.99 -8.02 10.16
N ALA A 95 7.51 -6.91 9.58
CA ALA A 95 7.22 -5.65 10.24
C ALA A 95 6.05 -4.97 9.52
N ASP A 96 5.30 -4.14 10.24
CA ASP A 96 4.15 -3.44 9.68
C ASP A 96 4.56 -2.41 8.60
N ILE A 97 3.78 -2.35 7.53
CA ILE A 97 4.00 -1.47 6.38
C ILE A 97 2.95 -0.36 6.42
N ASN A 98 3.40 0.86 6.73
CA ASN A 98 2.54 2.03 6.84
C ASN A 98 2.29 2.67 5.47
N VAL A 99 1.05 2.60 5.01
CA VAL A 99 0.57 3.21 3.76
C VAL A 99 -0.22 4.46 4.10
N VAL A 100 0.50 5.52 4.50
CA VAL A 100 -0.06 6.81 4.91
C VAL A 100 -0.09 7.75 3.71
N ASN A 101 -1.27 8.01 3.16
CA ASN A 101 -1.51 8.86 1.98
C ASN A 101 -0.60 8.51 0.79
N LYS A 102 -0.34 7.22 0.56
CA LYS A 102 0.51 6.72 -0.53
C LYS A 102 -0.29 5.87 -1.50
N ILE A 103 0.14 5.85 -2.75
CA ILE A 103 -0.31 4.85 -3.74
C ILE A 103 0.79 3.81 -3.90
N VAL A 104 0.54 2.58 -3.46
CA VAL A 104 1.49 1.48 -3.51
C VAL A 104 1.01 0.45 -4.52
N ARG A 105 1.73 0.29 -5.63
CA ARG A 105 1.48 -0.75 -6.63
C ARG A 105 2.54 -1.83 -6.48
N ILE A 106 2.13 -3.08 -6.29
CA ILE A 106 3.01 -4.24 -6.15
C ILE A 106 2.68 -5.21 -7.28
N ASP A 107 3.66 -5.51 -8.11
CA ASP A 107 3.54 -6.39 -9.28
C ASP A 107 4.73 -7.34 -9.36
N ARG A 108 4.62 -8.38 -10.19
CA ARG A 108 5.76 -9.23 -10.52
C ARG A 108 6.68 -8.51 -11.51
N GLN A 109 8.00 -8.63 -11.33
CA GLN A 109 8.98 -8.01 -12.22
C GLN A 109 8.95 -8.58 -13.64
N ALA A 110 8.65 -9.88 -13.79
CA ALA A 110 8.66 -10.58 -15.05
C ALA A 110 7.60 -11.69 -15.08
N VAL A 111 7.27 -12.16 -16.29
CA VAL A 111 6.38 -13.32 -16.48
C VAL A 111 7.02 -14.57 -15.88
N GLY A 112 6.20 -15.44 -15.28
CA GLY A 112 6.63 -16.67 -14.64
C GLY A 112 5.84 -16.96 -13.38
N THR A 113 6.40 -17.78 -12.50
CA THR A 113 5.82 -18.10 -11.19
C THR A 113 5.59 -16.82 -10.39
N LYS A 114 4.36 -16.65 -9.92
CA LYS A 114 3.97 -15.47 -9.13
C LYS A 114 4.80 -15.41 -7.84
N PRO A 115 5.30 -14.22 -7.45
CA PRO A 115 5.91 -14.02 -6.15
C PRO A 115 4.85 -14.15 -5.05
N ILE A 116 5.26 -14.65 -3.89
CA ILE A 116 4.37 -14.88 -2.75
C ILE A 116 4.59 -13.77 -1.73
N ILE A 117 3.54 -13.04 -1.35
CA ILE A 117 3.56 -12.09 -0.24
C ILE A 117 2.95 -12.78 0.97
N ARG A 118 3.74 -12.96 2.03
CA ARG A 118 3.35 -13.74 3.20
C ARG A 118 3.51 -12.92 4.48
N PRO A 119 2.46 -12.67 5.25
CA PRO A 119 2.58 -12.08 6.56
C PRO A 119 3.17 -13.08 7.57
N LYS A 120 4.10 -12.60 8.40
CA LYS A 120 4.65 -13.38 9.52
C LYS A 120 3.70 -13.29 10.71
N GLY A 121 3.25 -14.45 11.20
CA GLY A 121 2.50 -14.58 12.45
C GLY A 121 3.39 -14.39 13.69
N TYR A 122 2.79 -13.87 14.76
CA TYR A 122 3.39 -13.78 16.10
C TYR A 122 2.31 -13.91 17.19
N LEU A 123 2.72 -13.91 18.46
CA LEU A 123 1.80 -13.75 19.60
C LEU A 123 1.96 -12.33 20.14
N ASP A 124 0.86 -11.60 20.29
CA ASP A 124 0.88 -10.25 20.85
C ASP A 124 1.19 -10.25 22.37
N THR A 125 1.25 -9.06 22.97
CA THR A 125 1.52 -8.91 24.41
C THR A 125 0.50 -9.63 25.30
N GLY A 126 -0.71 -9.89 24.80
CA GLY A 126 -1.76 -10.66 25.48
C GLY A 126 -1.68 -12.16 25.23
N GLY A 127 -0.71 -12.63 24.44
CA GLY A 127 -0.60 -14.03 24.02
C GLY A 127 -1.64 -14.45 22.99
N LEU A 128 -2.25 -13.50 22.27
CA LEU A 128 -3.22 -13.75 21.20
C LEU A 128 -2.50 -13.86 19.86
N ASN A 129 -3.06 -14.62 18.92
CA ASN A 129 -2.52 -14.69 17.56
C ASN A 129 -2.61 -13.33 16.86
N ALA A 130 -1.51 -12.89 16.26
CA ALA A 130 -1.43 -11.68 15.44
C ALA A 130 -0.50 -11.92 14.23
N ASN A 131 -0.48 -11.00 13.28
CA ASN A 131 0.50 -11.01 12.19
C ASN A 131 0.88 -9.60 11.75
N TYR A 132 2.02 -9.46 11.09
CA TYR A 132 2.39 -8.20 10.44
C TYR A 132 1.63 -8.03 9.13
N GLY A 133 1.40 -6.79 8.71
CA GLY A 133 0.67 -6.51 7.48
C GLY A 133 0.77 -5.06 7.03
N PHE A 134 -0.09 -4.70 6.08
CA PHE A 134 -0.27 -3.33 5.63
C PHE A 134 -1.23 -2.59 6.55
N TYR A 135 -0.80 -1.41 6.98
CA TYR A 135 -1.54 -0.49 7.81
C TYR A 135 -1.91 0.75 7.00
N GLY A 136 -3.19 0.95 6.74
CA GLY A 136 -3.70 1.99 5.84
C GLY A 136 -4.09 3.26 6.59
N PHE A 137 -3.63 4.42 6.09
CA PHE A 137 -4.13 5.71 6.55
C PHE A 137 -4.31 6.65 5.33
N GLY A 138 -5.48 6.60 4.69
CA GLY A 138 -5.75 7.37 3.47
C GLY A 138 -4.98 6.88 2.25
N GLY A 139 -4.56 5.61 2.25
CA GLY A 139 -3.70 5.03 1.23
C GLY A 139 -4.43 4.12 0.23
N THR A 140 -3.76 3.85 -0.88
CA THR A 140 -4.19 2.88 -1.89
C THR A 140 -3.12 1.80 -2.07
N ILE A 141 -3.53 0.53 -2.09
CA ILE A 141 -2.65 -0.61 -2.36
C ILE A 141 -3.19 -1.40 -3.55
N LEU A 142 -2.37 -1.63 -4.56
CA LEU A 142 -2.71 -2.46 -5.71
C LEU A 142 -1.78 -3.66 -5.72
N PHE A 143 -2.33 -4.86 -5.60
CA PHE A 143 -1.63 -6.12 -5.83
C PHE A 143 -1.95 -6.61 -7.23
N LEU A 144 -0.92 -6.88 -8.02
CA LEU A 144 -1.04 -7.38 -9.38
C LEU A 144 -0.19 -8.63 -9.53
N ASN A 145 -0.76 -9.69 -10.14
CA ASN A 145 -0.03 -10.88 -10.56
C ASN A 145 0.85 -11.53 -9.47
N CYS A 146 0.45 -11.44 -8.20
CA CYS A 146 1.12 -12.04 -7.06
C CYS A 146 0.28 -13.15 -6.43
N THR A 147 0.89 -13.93 -5.56
CA THR A 147 0.16 -14.78 -4.61
C THR A 147 0.13 -14.05 -3.27
N LEU A 148 -1.06 -13.86 -2.71
CA LEU A 148 -1.28 -13.26 -1.39
C LEU A 148 -1.65 -14.37 -0.42
N GLU A 149 -0.85 -14.59 0.60
CA GLU A 149 -1.20 -15.54 1.65
C GLU A 149 -1.71 -14.81 2.89
N SER A 150 -2.70 -15.37 3.56
CA SER A 150 -2.92 -15.01 4.96
C SER A 150 -1.95 -15.77 5.87
N ALA A 151 -1.74 -15.28 7.09
CA ALA A 151 -0.87 -15.95 8.04
C ALA A 151 -1.54 -17.23 8.58
N SER A 152 -0.71 -18.20 8.97
CA SER A 152 -1.18 -19.28 9.87
C SER A 152 -1.29 -18.75 11.30
N LYS A 153 -2.10 -19.39 12.13
CA LYS A 153 -2.04 -19.16 13.58
C LYS A 153 -0.65 -19.53 14.09
N THR A 154 -0.06 -18.68 14.91
CA THR A 154 1.19 -18.96 15.62
C THR A 154 0.98 -20.05 16.67
N ASP A 155 -0.17 -20.02 17.35
CA ASP A 155 -0.61 -21.03 18.30
C ASP A 155 -2.10 -21.34 18.05
N ALA A 156 -2.40 -22.57 17.65
CA ALA A 156 -3.75 -23.01 17.32
C ALA A 156 -4.72 -22.96 18.52
N ALA A 157 -4.21 -23.09 19.75
CA ALA A 157 -5.01 -23.08 20.97
C ALA A 157 -5.33 -21.66 21.46
N LYS A 158 -4.60 -20.64 20.98
CA LYS A 158 -4.83 -19.26 21.37
C LYS A 158 -5.94 -18.62 20.52
N ALA A 159 -6.65 -17.69 21.15
CA ALA A 159 -7.60 -16.84 20.45
C ALA A 159 -6.85 -15.88 19.51
N ASN A 160 -7.58 -15.23 18.61
CA ASN A 160 -7.03 -14.23 17.71
C ASN A 160 -7.08 -12.85 18.37
N GLY A 161 -6.03 -12.05 18.20
CA GLY A 161 -6.00 -10.65 18.60
C GLY A 161 -6.71 -9.76 17.59
N PHE A 162 -6.60 -8.45 17.77
CA PHE A 162 -7.18 -7.45 16.85
C PHE A 162 -6.19 -7.01 15.74
N LEU A 163 -5.02 -7.62 15.69
CA LEU A 163 -3.90 -7.27 14.81
C LEU A 163 -3.71 -8.38 13.77
N LEU A 164 -4.73 -8.61 12.96
CA LEU A 164 -4.81 -9.74 12.02
C LEU A 164 -4.85 -9.26 10.57
N GLY A 165 -4.48 -10.13 9.65
CA GLY A 165 -4.66 -9.90 8.22
C GLY A 165 -3.45 -9.30 7.53
N LEU A 166 -3.27 -9.65 6.26
CA LEU A 166 -2.33 -8.95 5.39
C LEU A 166 -2.76 -7.48 5.25
N LEU A 167 -4.08 -7.23 5.22
CA LEU A 167 -4.69 -5.90 5.32
C LEU A 167 -5.18 -5.74 6.76
N ARG A 168 -4.36 -5.13 7.60
CA ARG A 168 -4.47 -5.35 9.04
C ARG A 168 -5.40 -4.40 9.76
N ARG A 169 -5.34 -3.11 9.43
CA ARG A 169 -6.04 -2.07 10.19
C ARG A 169 -6.04 -0.73 9.45
N CYS A 170 -7.09 0.06 9.64
CA CYS A 170 -7.25 1.41 9.08
C CYS A 170 -7.79 2.42 10.11
N ASP A 171 -7.11 2.61 11.26
CA ASP A 171 -7.68 3.43 12.34
C ASP A 171 -7.99 4.86 11.90
N LEU A 172 -9.26 5.26 12.08
CA LEU A 172 -9.75 6.61 11.79
C LEU A 172 -9.44 7.09 10.35
N ALA A 173 -9.30 6.16 9.41
CA ALA A 173 -8.91 6.47 8.04
C ALA A 173 -9.57 5.52 7.04
N THR A 174 -9.31 5.79 5.76
CA THR A 174 -9.72 4.93 4.66
C THR A 174 -8.54 4.11 4.14
N LEU A 175 -8.84 2.92 3.64
CA LEU A 175 -7.89 2.12 2.88
C LEU A 175 -8.58 1.61 1.62
N THR A 176 -7.93 1.79 0.49
CA THR A 176 -8.41 1.31 -0.79
C THR A 176 -7.47 0.21 -1.29
N VAL A 177 -8.02 -0.96 -1.60
CA VAL A 177 -7.23 -2.11 -2.04
C VAL A 177 -7.75 -2.65 -3.36
N ALA A 178 -6.83 -2.95 -4.27
CA ALA A 178 -7.14 -3.64 -5.50
C ALA A 178 -6.29 -4.91 -5.64
N VAL A 179 -6.90 -6.00 -6.06
CA VAL A 179 -6.28 -7.32 -6.21
C VAL A 179 -6.62 -7.83 -7.61
N PHE A 180 -5.62 -7.82 -8.51
CA PHE A 180 -5.78 -8.09 -9.92
C PHE A 180 -4.89 -9.26 -10.38
N GLY A 181 -5.48 -10.28 -10.99
CA GLY A 181 -4.70 -11.43 -11.51
C GLY A 181 -3.96 -12.22 -10.42
N CYS A 182 -4.37 -12.08 -9.16
CA CYS A 182 -3.67 -12.67 -8.01
C CYS A 182 -4.25 -14.02 -7.62
N ASP A 183 -3.45 -14.83 -6.94
CA ASP A 183 -3.95 -16.00 -6.20
C ASP A 183 -3.99 -15.65 -4.72
N VAL A 184 -5.06 -16.01 -4.02
CA VAL A 184 -5.24 -15.78 -2.59
C VAL A 184 -5.26 -17.14 -1.89
N VAL A 185 -4.39 -17.31 -0.90
CA VAL A 185 -4.30 -18.53 -0.09
C VAL A 185 -4.67 -18.21 1.35
N LEU A 186 -5.84 -18.66 1.77
CA LEU A 186 -6.38 -18.46 3.11
C LEU A 186 -5.90 -19.57 4.05
N GLN A 187 -4.93 -19.23 4.90
CA GLN A 187 -4.31 -20.12 5.88
C GLN A 187 -5.13 -20.15 7.18
N GLY A 188 -4.62 -19.66 8.32
CA GLY A 188 -5.27 -19.76 9.63
C GLY A 188 -5.85 -18.44 10.17
N LEU A 189 -5.40 -17.31 9.62
CA LEU A 189 -5.82 -15.94 9.94
C LEU A 189 -6.49 -15.31 8.71
N PRO A 190 -7.26 -14.21 8.84
CA PRO A 190 -7.92 -13.60 7.69
C PRO A 190 -6.92 -12.99 6.70
N LEU A 191 -7.33 -12.73 5.45
CA LEU A 191 -6.58 -11.87 4.53
C LEU A 191 -6.74 -10.40 4.92
N ALA A 192 -7.97 -9.97 5.24
CA ALA A 192 -8.29 -8.63 5.68
C ALA A 192 -9.04 -8.61 7.01
N HIS A 193 -8.65 -7.72 7.92
CA HIS A 193 -9.34 -7.47 9.17
C HIS A 193 -9.78 -6.01 9.24
N ILE A 194 -11.09 -5.80 9.32
CA ILE A 194 -11.74 -4.49 9.43
C ILE A 194 -12.14 -4.31 10.90
N ALA A 195 -11.16 -3.86 11.70
CA ALA A 195 -11.33 -3.65 13.13
C ALA A 195 -12.37 -2.57 13.44
N ALA A 196 -12.93 -2.58 14.65
CA ALA A 196 -14.01 -1.68 15.11
C ALA A 196 -13.70 -0.16 15.08
N ALA A 197 -12.44 0.25 14.86
CA ALA A 197 -12.05 1.67 14.70
C ALA A 197 -11.77 2.11 13.24
N CYS A 198 -11.92 1.22 12.26
CA CYS A 198 -11.67 1.51 10.84
C CYS A 198 -12.87 2.22 10.20
N GLN A 199 -12.65 3.38 9.55
CA GLN A 199 -13.77 4.17 9.00
C GLN A 199 -14.37 3.53 7.76
N ARG A 200 -13.53 3.10 6.82
CA ARG A 200 -13.96 2.46 5.57
C ARG A 200 -12.80 1.74 4.89
N THR A 201 -13.03 0.53 4.42
CA THR A 201 -12.12 -0.16 3.50
C THR A 201 -12.86 -0.54 2.23
N ASP A 202 -12.33 -0.13 1.08
CA ASP A 202 -12.86 -0.55 -0.22
C ASP A 202 -11.90 -1.56 -0.85
N MET A 203 -12.43 -2.67 -1.33
CA MET A 203 -11.65 -3.75 -1.93
C MET A 203 -12.20 -4.13 -3.31
N TRP A 204 -11.35 -4.09 -4.33
CA TRP A 204 -11.65 -4.60 -5.67
C TRP A 204 -10.85 -5.88 -5.93
N MET A 205 -11.53 -6.92 -6.39
CA MET A 205 -10.94 -8.21 -6.74
C MET A 205 -11.39 -8.57 -8.16
N TYR A 206 -10.43 -8.74 -9.07
CA TYR A 206 -10.72 -9.12 -10.45
C TYR A 206 -9.70 -10.11 -11.00
N ILE A 207 -10.19 -11.21 -11.58
CA ILE A 207 -9.35 -12.36 -12.01
C ILE A 207 -8.55 -12.87 -10.81
N VAL A 208 -9.27 -13.30 -9.77
CA VAL A 208 -8.65 -13.81 -8.53
C VAL A 208 -9.04 -15.25 -8.31
N SER A 209 -8.07 -16.10 -8.02
CA SER A 209 -8.30 -17.46 -7.54
C SER A 209 -8.13 -17.52 -6.03
N ILE A 210 -9.08 -18.11 -5.31
CA ILE A 210 -9.00 -18.28 -3.85
C ILE A 210 -8.86 -19.76 -3.52
N THR A 211 -7.97 -20.08 -2.58
CA THR A 211 -7.83 -21.40 -1.97
C THR A 211 -7.89 -21.28 -0.45
N THR A 212 -8.41 -22.30 0.23
CA THR A 212 -8.58 -22.33 1.69
C THR A 212 -7.96 -23.59 2.28
N PRO A 213 -6.61 -23.72 2.26
CA PRO A 213 -5.95 -24.85 2.93
C PRO A 213 -6.13 -24.85 4.45
N GLY A 214 -6.51 -23.72 5.05
CA GLY A 214 -6.87 -23.62 6.46
C GLY A 214 -8.21 -22.91 6.69
N ALA A 215 -8.47 -22.56 7.95
CA ALA A 215 -9.71 -21.94 8.40
C ALA A 215 -9.74 -20.40 8.28
N GLY A 216 -8.82 -19.80 7.52
CA GLY A 216 -8.72 -18.38 7.29
C GLY A 216 -9.89 -17.84 6.47
N MET A 217 -10.25 -16.58 6.73
CA MET A 217 -11.33 -15.88 6.03
C MET A 217 -10.78 -14.87 5.04
N LEU A 218 -11.53 -14.53 4.00
CA LEU A 218 -11.17 -13.43 3.11
C LEU A 218 -11.25 -12.10 3.87
N VAL A 219 -12.38 -11.86 4.55
CA VAL A 219 -12.59 -10.65 5.36
C VAL A 219 -13.19 -11.02 6.71
N VAL A 220 -12.65 -10.43 7.78
CA VAL A 220 -13.26 -10.37 9.10
C VAL A 220 -13.60 -8.91 9.38
N SER A 221 -14.88 -8.57 9.55
CA SER A 221 -15.29 -7.23 10.01
C SER A 221 -15.81 -7.30 11.44
N GLU A 222 -15.47 -6.31 12.27
CA GLU A 222 -15.92 -6.23 13.67
C GLU A 222 -17.17 -5.38 13.87
N THR A 223 -17.68 -4.73 12.81
CA THR A 223 -18.97 -3.99 12.69
C THR A 223 -18.88 -2.90 11.62
N ASN A 224 -17.66 -2.52 11.22
CA ASN A 224 -17.43 -1.39 10.35
C ASN A 224 -17.75 -1.66 8.89
N PRO A 225 -18.12 -0.60 8.14
CA PRO A 225 -18.43 -0.73 6.75
C PRO A 225 -17.16 -1.04 5.96
N PHE A 226 -17.31 -1.98 5.04
CA PHE A 226 -16.36 -2.22 3.98
C PHE A 226 -17.14 -2.40 2.68
N THR A 227 -16.45 -2.27 1.56
CA THR A 227 -17.03 -2.56 0.26
C THR A 227 -16.18 -3.60 -0.44
N LEU A 228 -16.81 -4.62 -1.01
CA LEU A 228 -16.12 -5.66 -1.77
C LEU A 228 -16.75 -5.79 -3.16
N TYR A 229 -15.98 -5.40 -4.16
CA TYR A 229 -16.28 -5.61 -5.56
C TYR A 229 -15.50 -6.83 -6.04
N ALA A 230 -16.20 -7.88 -6.48
CA ALA A 230 -15.59 -9.12 -6.93
C ALA A 230 -16.12 -9.49 -8.31
N ALA A 231 -15.21 -9.77 -9.25
CA ALA A 231 -15.55 -10.21 -10.60
C ALA A 231 -14.53 -11.22 -11.14
N ASN A 232 -14.98 -12.17 -11.97
CA ASN A 232 -14.13 -13.22 -12.56
C ASN A 232 -13.30 -13.98 -11.51
N MET A 233 -13.96 -14.50 -10.47
CA MET A 233 -13.27 -15.18 -9.39
C MET A 233 -13.39 -16.70 -9.50
N THR A 234 -12.33 -17.40 -9.13
CA THR A 234 -12.34 -18.86 -8.92
C THR A 234 -12.35 -19.10 -7.42
N LEU A 235 -13.37 -19.79 -6.92
CA LEU A 235 -13.53 -20.09 -5.50
C LEU A 235 -13.28 -21.58 -5.21
N PRO A 236 -12.93 -21.95 -3.97
CA PRO A 236 -12.93 -23.34 -3.54
C PRO A 236 -14.31 -23.99 -3.78
N GLY A 237 -14.32 -25.28 -4.14
CA GLY A 237 -15.55 -26.00 -4.41
C GLY A 237 -16.55 -25.91 -3.25
N GLY A 238 -17.81 -25.60 -3.56
CA GLY A 238 -18.89 -25.48 -2.58
C GLY A 238 -18.86 -24.21 -1.72
N THR A 239 -17.96 -23.26 -1.99
CA THR A 239 -17.90 -21.98 -1.27
C THR A 239 -18.52 -20.84 -2.08
N THR A 240 -19.05 -19.86 -1.37
CA THR A 240 -19.50 -18.57 -1.92
C THR A 240 -18.65 -17.46 -1.34
N ILE A 241 -18.63 -16.28 -1.95
CA ILE A 241 -17.92 -15.15 -1.36
C ILE A 241 -18.47 -14.78 0.01
N ALA A 242 -19.79 -14.83 0.18
CA ALA A 242 -20.42 -14.62 1.47
C ALA A 242 -19.93 -15.61 2.55
N SER A 243 -19.62 -16.87 2.18
CA SER A 243 -19.07 -17.86 3.11
C SER A 243 -17.63 -17.60 3.54
N LEU A 244 -16.89 -16.74 2.82
CA LEU A 244 -15.51 -16.34 3.12
C LEU A 244 -15.43 -15.02 3.89
N ILE A 245 -16.57 -14.46 4.30
CA ILE A 245 -16.66 -13.20 5.03
C ILE A 245 -17.36 -13.45 6.37
N THR A 246 -16.81 -12.89 7.46
CA THR A 246 -17.49 -12.84 8.76
C THR A 246 -17.70 -11.40 9.22
N GLY A 247 -18.66 -11.20 10.12
CA GLY A 247 -19.05 -9.87 10.60
C GLY A 247 -20.06 -9.12 9.73
N MET A 248 -20.66 -9.81 8.75
CA MET A 248 -21.77 -9.24 7.97
C MET A 248 -23.01 -9.12 8.85
N VAL A 249 -23.56 -7.91 8.97
CA VAL A 249 -24.87 -7.69 9.57
C VAL A 249 -25.94 -8.16 8.56
N LYS A 250 -26.77 -9.10 8.97
CA LYS A 250 -27.90 -9.62 8.19
C LYS A 250 -29.21 -8.98 8.68
N ASP A 251 -30.23 -8.93 7.83
CA ASP A 251 -31.56 -8.48 8.25
C ASP A 251 -32.26 -9.59 9.02
N THR A 252 -33.45 -9.26 9.49
CA THR A 252 -34.41 -10.18 10.10
C THR A 252 -34.78 -11.36 9.19
N ASN A 253 -34.52 -11.31 7.88
CA ASN A 253 -34.76 -12.41 6.95
C ASN A 253 -33.51 -13.27 6.72
N ALA A 254 -32.45 -13.08 7.51
CA ALA A 254 -31.15 -13.71 7.35
C ALA A 254 -30.48 -13.46 5.99
N VAL A 255 -30.95 -12.45 5.24
CA VAL A 255 -30.31 -11.97 4.03
C VAL A 255 -29.22 -10.98 4.45
N PRO A 256 -28.00 -11.05 3.89
CA PRO A 256 -26.99 -10.02 4.12
C PRO A 256 -27.59 -8.65 3.82
N VAL A 257 -27.70 -7.77 4.83
CA VAL A 257 -28.20 -6.41 4.59
C VAL A 257 -27.10 -5.64 3.89
N PRO A 258 -27.41 -4.93 2.81
CA PRO A 258 -26.44 -4.13 2.06
C PRO A 258 -26.03 -2.84 2.82
N ARG A 259 -25.78 -2.91 4.13
CA ARG A 259 -25.05 -1.84 4.82
C ARG A 259 -23.53 -1.99 4.66
N ASN A 260 -23.04 -3.21 4.44
CA ASN A 260 -21.60 -3.53 4.47
C ASN A 260 -21.10 -4.34 3.25
N VAL A 261 -21.91 -4.55 2.20
CA VAL A 261 -21.50 -5.25 0.97
C VAL A 261 -22.29 -4.68 -0.21
N GLU A 262 -21.70 -3.75 -0.98
CA GLU A 262 -22.14 -3.49 -2.35
C GLU A 262 -21.43 -4.48 -3.26
N SER A 263 -22.13 -5.55 -3.62
CA SER A 263 -21.62 -6.55 -4.55
C SER A 263 -22.54 -6.65 -5.75
N ASN A 264 -21.98 -6.46 -6.95
CA ASN A 264 -22.60 -6.92 -8.20
C ASN A 264 -22.47 -8.45 -8.32
N LEU A 265 -22.86 -9.19 -7.28
CA LEU A 265 -22.96 -10.64 -7.31
C LEU A 265 -24.14 -11.00 -8.21
N VAL A 266 -23.84 -11.34 -9.47
CA VAL A 266 -24.75 -12.16 -10.26
C VAL A 266 -24.69 -13.56 -9.66
N LEU A 267 -25.76 -13.94 -8.95
CA LEU A 267 -26.00 -15.29 -8.43
C LEU A 267 -26.19 -16.28 -9.58
#